data_AF-A0A0Q8Q637-F1
#
_entry.id   AF-A0A0Q8Q637-F1
#
_cell.length_a   1.000
_cell.length_b   1.000
_cell.length_c   1.000
_cell.angle_alpha   90.00
_cell.angle_beta   90.00
_cell.angle_gamma   90.00
#
_symmetry.space_group_name_H-M   'P 1'
#
loop_
_entity.id
_entity.type
_entity.pdbx_description
1 polymer ?
#
loop_
_entity_poly.entity_id
_entity_poly.type
_entity_poly.pdbx_seq_one_letter_code
_entity_poly.pdbx_strand_id
1 'polypeptide(L)'
;MPDQFYLDWIQIAKEEACHFGMLHAHLKLLKSDYGIFTAHNGLWDMAEKTKGDILARLALVPRTLEARGLDVSPSLRDKLP
;
A
#
# COMPACT_ATOMS: atom_id res chain seq x y z
N MET A 1 21.05 9.14 -1.40
CA MET A 1 20.06 9.78 -0.50
C MET A 1 20.70 9.99 0.86
N PRO A 2 20.27 10.98 1.65
CA PRO A 2 20.77 11.20 3.02
C PRO A 2 20.45 10.04 3.97
N ASP A 3 21.23 9.83 5.02
CA ASP A 3 21.03 8.72 5.97
C ASP A 3 19.66 8.77 6.67
N GLN A 4 19.19 9.98 6.99
CA GLN A 4 17.88 10.21 7.60
C GLN A 4 16.73 9.59 6.79
N PHE A 5 16.80 9.64 5.45
CA PHE A 5 15.79 9.06 4.58
C PHE A 5 15.63 7.55 4.83
N TYR A 6 16.72 6.83 5.08
CA TYR A 6 16.65 5.39 5.36
C TYR A 6 16.09 5.11 6.75
N LEU A 7 16.41 5.95 7.73
CA LEU A 7 15.84 5.85 9.08
C LEU A 7 14.33 6.08 9.07
N ASP A 8 13.87 7.09 8.32
CA ASP A 8 12.45 7.37 8.14
C ASP A 8 11.73 6.20 7.45
N TRP A 9 12.36 5.58 6.46
CA TRP A 9 11.83 4.37 5.81
C TRP A 9 11.70 3.16 6.75
N ILE A 10 12.65 2.98 7.67
CA ILE A 10 12.57 1.92 8.69
C ILE A 10 11.39 2.17 9.63
N GLN A 11 11.13 3.43 9.99
CA GLN A 11 9.98 3.81 10.79
C GLN A 11 8.66 3.47 10.07
N ILE A 12 8.53 3.83 8.79
CA ILE A 12 7.35 3.47 7.98
C ILE A 12 7.18 1.96 7.90
N ALA A 13 8.26 1.20 7.66
CA ALA A 13 8.19 -0.26 7.61
C ALA A 13 7.69 -0.88 8.93
N LYS A 14 8.06 -0.30 10.07
CA LYS A 14 7.57 -0.73 11.39
C LYS A 14 6.07 -0.45 11.55
N GLU A 15 5.59 0.71 11.09
CA GLU A 15 4.17 1.08 11.14
C GLU A 15 3.33 0.14 10.27
N GLU A 16 3.77 -0.13 9.04
CA GLU A 16 3.06 -1.05 8.14
C GLU A 16 3.05 -2.49 8.63
N ALA A 17 4.11 -2.95 9.31
CA ALA A 17 4.12 -4.26 9.96
C ALA A 17 3.07 -4.35 11.09
N CYS A 18 2.88 -3.27 11.85
CA CYS A 18 1.83 -3.18 12.86
C CYS A 18 0.43 -3.23 12.22
N HIS A 19 0.18 -2.44 11.19
CA HIS A 19 -1.08 -2.44 10.44
C HIS A 19 -1.41 -3.81 9.86
N PHE A 20 -0.42 -4.48 9.26
CA PHE A 20 -0.58 -5.84 8.77
C PHE A 20 -0.94 -6.81 9.90
N GLY A 21 -0.28 -6.70 11.06
CA GLY A 21 -0.60 -7.51 12.23
C GLY A 21 -2.06 -7.37 12.68
N MET A 22 -2.57 -6.13 12.73
CA MET A 22 -3.97 -5.84 13.06
C MET A 22 -4.93 -6.44 12.02
N LEU A 23 -4.65 -6.24 10.74
CA LEU A 23 -5.45 -6.81 9.64
C LEU A 23 -5.47 -8.34 9.70
N HIS A 24 -4.31 -8.97 9.86
CA HIS A 24 -4.20 -10.42 9.92
C HIS A 24 -4.94 -11.00 11.13
N ALA A 25 -4.82 -10.38 12.30
CA ALA A 25 -5.58 -10.77 13.48
C ALA A 25 -7.10 -10.68 13.23
N HIS A 26 -7.56 -9.63 12.56
CA HIS A 26 -8.97 -9.49 12.18
C HIS A 26 -9.43 -10.57 11.20
N LEU A 27 -8.63 -10.89 10.17
CA LEU A 27 -8.92 -11.98 9.24
C LEU A 27 -9.08 -13.32 9.96
N LYS A 28 -8.22 -13.60 10.95
CA LYS A 28 -8.32 -14.81 11.78
C LYS A 28 -9.64 -14.88 12.55
N LEU A 29 -10.15 -13.76 13.08
CA LEU A 29 -11.47 -13.71 13.73
C LEU A 29 -12.61 -14.08 12.76
N LEU A 30 -12.45 -13.73 11.49
CA LEU A 30 -13.39 -14.08 10.42
C LEU A 30 -13.19 -15.50 9.88
N LYS A 31 -12.31 -16.31 10.49
CA LYS A 31 -11.89 -17.64 10.00
C LYS A 31 -11.36 -17.59 8.56
N SER A 32 -10.70 -16.49 8.21
CA SER A 32 -10.02 -16.28 6.93
C SER A 32 -8.52 -16.06 7.15
N ASP A 33 -7.78 -16.00 6.05
CA ASP A 33 -6.34 -15.82 6.03
C ASP A 33 -5.93 -14.77 5.01
N TYR A 34 -4.76 -14.16 5.24
CA TYR A 34 -4.17 -13.25 4.26
C TYR A 34 -3.92 -14.00 2.94
N GLY A 35 -4.31 -13.40 1.82
CA GLY A 35 -4.19 -14.00 0.48
C GLY A 35 -5.40 -14.83 0.03
N ILE A 36 -6.40 -15.06 0.89
CA ILE A 36 -7.64 -15.75 0.49
C ILE A 36 -8.51 -14.90 -0.45
N PHE A 37 -8.52 -13.59 -0.24
CA PHE A 37 -9.29 -12.66 -1.07
C PHE A 37 -8.43 -12.16 -2.23
N THR A 38 -9.06 -11.97 -3.40
CA THR A 38 -8.41 -11.36 -4.56
C THR A 38 -8.09 -9.90 -4.25
N ALA A 39 -6.80 -9.56 -4.26
CA ALA A 39 -6.32 -8.20 -4.15
C ALA A 39 -5.86 -7.67 -5.51
N HIS A 40 -5.94 -6.35 -5.70
CA HIS A 40 -5.38 -5.72 -6.89
C HIS A 40 -3.85 -5.63 -6.78
N ASN A 41 -3.14 -5.97 -7.87
CA ASN A 41 -1.67 -5.94 -7.90
C ASN A 41 -1.08 -4.56 -8.28
N GLY A 42 -1.90 -3.53 -8.39
CA GLY A 42 -1.48 -2.23 -8.95
C GLY A 42 -0.34 -1.56 -8.17
N LEU A 43 -0.23 -1.86 -6.88
CA LEU A 43 0.88 -1.46 -6.00
C LEU A 43 2.23 -1.99 -6.51
N TRP A 44 2.28 -3.31 -6.69
CA TRP A 44 3.45 -4.02 -7.15
C TRP A 44 3.80 -3.64 -8.59
N ASP A 45 2.79 -3.53 -9.46
CA ASP A 45 3.01 -3.15 -10.85
C ASP A 45 3.64 -1.75 -10.98
N MET A 46 3.22 -0.79 -10.14
CA MET A 46 3.81 0.56 -10.13
C MET A 46 5.22 0.57 -9.54
N ALA A 47 5.45 -0.21 -8.47
CA ALA A 47 6.78 -0.39 -7.91
C ALA A 47 7.73 -0.98 -8.95
N GLU A 48 7.29 -1.99 -9.70
CA GLU A 48 8.11 -2.66 -10.72
C GLU A 48 8.44 -1.73 -11.89
N LYS A 49 7.46 -0.94 -12.36
CA LYS A 49 7.67 0.07 -13.41
C LYS A 49 8.66 1.17 -13.02
N THR A 50 8.74 1.50 -11.73
CA THR A 50 9.60 2.58 -11.21
C THR A 50 10.90 2.08 -10.59
N LYS A 51 11.24 0.78 -10.72
CA LYS A 51 12.40 0.19 -10.03
C LYS A 51 13.76 0.79 -10.40
N GLY A 52 13.87 1.38 -11.58
CA GLY A 52 15.10 2.02 -12.05
C GLY A 52 15.26 3.47 -11.59
N ASP A 53 14.24 4.08 -11.00
CA ASP A 53 14.25 5.49 -10.60
C ASP A 53 13.52 5.68 -9.27
N ILE A 54 14.33 5.89 -8.22
CA ILE A 54 13.84 6.09 -6.87
C ILE A 54 12.98 7.35 -6.73
N LEU A 55 13.26 8.42 -7.48
CA LEU A 55 12.47 9.64 -7.45
C LEU A 55 11.12 9.43 -8.13
N ALA A 56 11.08 8.72 -9.26
CA ALA A 56 9.84 8.32 -9.90
C ALA A 56 8.99 7.43 -8.97
N ARG A 57 9.62 6.50 -8.25
CA ARG A 57 8.93 5.65 -7.26
C ARG A 57 8.33 6.49 -6.14
N LEU A 58 9.11 7.39 -5.53
CA LEU A 58 8.65 8.25 -4.43
C LEU A 58 7.60 9.28 -4.87
N ALA A 59 7.58 9.69 -6.14
CA ALA A 59 6.59 10.62 -6.66
C ALA A 59 5.28 9.93 -7.08
N LEU A 60 5.38 8.74 -7.69
CA LEU A 60 4.24 8.06 -8.27
C LEU A 60 3.56 7.09 -7.29
N VAL A 61 4.32 6.40 -6.45
CA VAL A 61 3.75 5.38 -5.55
C VAL A 61 2.91 6.04 -4.45
N PRO A 62 3.43 6.95 -3.60
CA PRO A 62 2.64 7.60 -2.54
C PRO A 62 1.44 8.42 -3.08
N ARG A 63 1.65 9.19 -4.15
CA ARG A 63 0.63 10.08 -4.73
C ARG A 63 -0.54 9.32 -5.37
N THR A 64 -0.29 8.10 -5.85
CA THR A 64 -1.35 7.23 -6.38
C THR A 64 -2.02 6.40 -5.27
N LEU A 65 -1.38 6.27 -4.10
CA LEU A 65 -1.80 5.35 -3.04
C LEU A 65 -2.49 5.99 -1.86
N GLU A 66 -2.08 7.18 -1.40
CA GLU A 66 -2.84 7.88 -0.38
C GLU A 66 -4.21 8.31 -0.92
N ALA A 67 -4.25 8.78 -2.18
CA ALA A 67 -5.49 9.07 -2.88
C ALA A 67 -6.36 7.81 -3.04
N ARG A 68 -5.78 6.68 -3.46
CA ARG A 68 -6.57 5.46 -3.72
C ARG A 68 -6.91 4.63 -2.49
N GLY A 69 -6.09 4.66 -1.43
CA GLY A 69 -6.38 4.02 -0.14
C GLY A 69 -7.58 4.65 0.55
N LEU A 70 -7.79 5.96 0.35
CA LEU A 70 -9.04 6.67 0.69
C LEU A 70 -10.20 6.34 -0.28
N ASP A 71 -9.92 6.10 -1.57
CA ASP A 71 -10.94 5.91 -2.62
C ASP A 71 -11.35 4.44 -2.91
N VAL A 72 -10.77 3.41 -2.28
CA VAL A 72 -11.22 2.01 -2.48
C VAL A 72 -12.42 1.64 -1.62
N SER A 73 -13.52 2.39 -1.79
CA SER A 73 -14.87 1.88 -1.63
C SER A 73 -15.41 1.53 -3.02
N PRO A 74 -15.63 0.25 -3.38
CA PRO A 74 -16.09 -0.14 -4.71
C PRO A 74 -17.38 0.57 -5.17
N SER A 75 -18.19 1.05 -4.22
CA SER A 75 -19.44 1.77 -4.43
C SER A 75 -19.31 3.21 -4.96
N LEU A 76 -18.11 3.79 -5.06
CA LEU A 76 -17.93 5.17 -5.55
C LEU A 76 -17.33 5.26 -6.97
N ARG A 77 -16.93 4.14 -7.59
CA ARG A 77 -16.43 4.14 -8.98
C ARG A 77 -17.50 4.45 -10.03
N ASP A 78 -18.77 4.19 -9.72
CA ASP A 78 -19.90 4.43 -10.63
C ASP A 78 -20.48 5.86 -10.53
N LYS A 79 -19.82 6.79 -9.81
CA LYS A 79 -20.28 8.18 -9.65
C LYS A 79 -19.24 9.23 -10.04
N LEU A 80 -18.62 9.06 -11.20
CA LEU A 80 -18.03 10.21 -11.89
C LEU A 80 -18.64 10.27 -13.31
N PRO A 81 -19.39 11.34 -13.64
CA PRO A 81 -19.78 11.63 -15.02
C PRO A 81 -18.57 12.00 -15.89
#